data_AF-A0A953E664-F1
#
_entry.id   AF-A0A953E664-F1
#
_cell.length_a   1.000
_cell.length_b   1.000
_cell.length_c   1.000
_cell.angle_alpha   90.00
_cell.angle_beta   90.00
_cell.angle_gamma   90.00
#
_symmetry.space_group_name_H-M   'P 1'
#
loop_
_entity.id
_entity.type
_entity.pdbx_description
1 polymer ?
#
loop_
_entity_poly.entity_id
_entity_poly.type
_entity_poly.pdbx_seq_one_letter_code
_entity_poly.pdbx_strand_id
1 'polypeptide(L)'
;MQGWEEVRAWRKAKRPELIAERLAVPREERARRDAAITARIEEAVPELAGKCVGFYWPFKGEYDPRPLVRSLHERGARLALPVVVEKARPMRFREWWPHMRMVPGIWNIPVPDEGEWVQPEALLVP
;
A
#
# COMPACT_ATOMS: atom_id res chain seq x y z
N MET A 1 -19.72 -26.86 -0.74
CA MET A 1 -19.32 -25.66 -1.48
C MET A 1 -19.87 -24.45 -0.74
N GLN A 2 -19.01 -23.62 -0.17
CA GLN A 2 -19.43 -22.40 0.52
C GLN A 2 -20.07 -21.45 -0.50
N GLY A 3 -21.30 -21.02 -0.25
CA GLY A 3 -22.03 -20.12 -1.16
C GLY A 3 -21.41 -18.73 -1.16
N TRP A 4 -21.53 -18.00 -2.27
CA TRP A 4 -21.00 -16.62 -2.37
C TRP A 4 -21.56 -15.69 -1.28
N GLU A 5 -22.84 -15.82 -0.93
CA GLU A 5 -23.45 -15.04 0.15
C GLU A 5 -22.84 -15.34 1.53
N GLU A 6 -22.48 -16.60 1.80
CA GLU A 6 -21.80 -16.99 3.03
C GLU A 6 -20.40 -16.35 3.11
N VAL A 7 -19.64 -16.39 2.02
CA VAL A 7 -18.32 -15.74 1.93
C VAL A 7 -18.44 -14.23 2.13
N ARG A 8 -19.44 -13.60 1.53
CA ARG A 8 -19.69 -12.16 1.67
C ARG A 8 -20.03 -11.77 3.10
N ALA A 9 -20.91 -12.52 3.75
CA ALA A 9 -21.29 -12.31 5.14
C ALA A 9 -20.08 -12.48 6.08
N TRP A 10 -19.30 -13.55 5.89
CA TRP A 10 -18.07 -13.81 6.64
C TRP A 10 -17.06 -12.67 6.48
N ARG A 11 -16.78 -12.21 5.25
CA ARG A 11 -15.86 -11.08 4.99
C ARG A 11 -16.31 -9.79 5.69
N LYS A 12 -17.62 -9.52 5.69
CA LYS A 12 -18.19 -8.34 6.35
C LYS A 12 -17.99 -8.40 7.86
N ALA A 13 -18.16 -9.58 8.47
CA ALA A 13 -17.99 -9.79 9.91
C ALA A 13 -16.51 -9.78 10.33
N LYS A 14 -15.62 -10.42 9.57
CA LYS A 14 -14.19 -10.53 9.92
C LYS A 14 -13.39 -9.27 9.73
N ARG A 15 -13.77 -8.40 8.80
CA ARG A 15 -13.04 -7.15 8.53
C ARG A 15 -12.86 -6.26 9.77
N PRO A 16 -13.91 -5.89 10.55
CA PRO A 16 -13.72 -5.08 11.74
C PRO A 16 -12.92 -5.79 12.84
N GLU A 17 -13.08 -7.10 13.00
CA GLU A 17 -12.32 -7.92 13.97
C GLU A 17 -10.82 -7.85 13.68
N LEU A 18 -10.39 -8.16 12.45
CA LEU A 18 -8.99 -8.13 12.06
C LEU A 18 -8.39 -6.72 12.10
N ILE A 19 -9.18 -5.68 11.80
CA ILE A 19 -8.74 -4.29 11.97
C ILE A 19 -8.52 -3.98 13.45
N ALA A 20 -9.40 -4.42 14.34
CA ALA A 20 -9.25 -4.19 15.77
C ALA A 20 -8.01 -4.90 16.32
N GLU A 21 -7.78 -6.16 15.95
CA GLU A 21 -6.55 -6.89 16.29
C GLU A 21 -5.30 -6.17 15.79
N ARG A 22 -5.32 -5.73 14.51
CA ARG A 22 -4.21 -4.99 13.91
C ARG A 22 -3.94 -3.68 14.65
N LEU A 23 -4.97 -2.96 15.07
CA LEU A 23 -4.83 -1.72 15.83
C LEU A 23 -4.38 -1.95 17.28
N ALA A 24 -4.67 -3.11 17.86
CA ALA A 24 -4.25 -3.47 19.21
C ALA A 24 -2.74 -3.80 19.32
N VAL A 25 -2.05 -4.06 18.19
CA VAL A 25 -0.60 -4.31 18.19
C VAL A 25 0.16 -3.06 18.68
N PRO A 26 1.00 -3.17 19.73
CA PRO A 26 1.79 -2.05 20.23
C PRO A 26 2.69 -1.44 19.14
N ARG A 27 2.94 -0.13 19.23
CA ARG A 27 3.71 0.62 18.23
C ARG A 27 5.12 0.04 17.99
N GLU A 28 5.81 -0.32 19.06
CA GLU A 28 7.16 -0.90 18.99
C GLU A 28 7.17 -2.26 18.30
N GLU A 29 6.20 -3.11 18.66
CA GLU A 29 6.05 -4.42 18.04
C GLU A 29 5.67 -4.30 16.55
N ARG A 30 4.83 -3.32 16.20
CA ARG A 30 4.52 -3.01 14.81
C ARG A 30 5.76 -2.56 14.04
N ALA A 31 6.54 -1.64 14.58
CA ALA A 31 7.78 -1.18 13.95
C ALA A 31 8.78 -2.33 13.75
N ARG A 32 8.90 -3.26 14.72
CA ARG A 32 9.72 -4.47 14.60
C ARG A 32 9.24 -5.36 13.45
N ARG A 33 7.94 -5.59 13.35
CA ARG A 33 7.33 -6.38 12.26
C ARG A 33 7.52 -5.71 10.91
N ASP A 34 7.31 -4.39 10.83
CA ASP A 34 7.48 -3.62 9.59
C ASP A 34 8.93 -3.69 9.09
N ALA A 35 9.92 -3.54 9.99
CA ALA A 35 11.33 -3.71 9.63
C ALA A 35 11.62 -5.14 9.14
N ALA A 36 11.10 -6.15 9.83
CA ALA A 36 11.30 -7.56 9.46
C ALA A 36 10.63 -7.96 8.13
N ILE A 37 9.48 -7.35 7.80
CA ILE A 37 8.78 -7.53 6.52
C ILE A 37 9.57 -6.81 5.42
N THR A 38 9.99 -5.57 5.66
CA THR A 38 10.79 -4.77 4.72
C THR A 38 12.05 -5.50 4.30
N ALA A 39 12.86 -5.96 5.26
CA ALA A 39 14.08 -6.70 4.98
C ALA A 39 13.84 -7.97 4.15
N ARG A 40 12.77 -8.71 4.45
CA ARG A 40 12.39 -9.92 3.69
C ARG A 40 11.98 -9.60 2.25
N ILE A 41 11.26 -8.50 2.02
CA ILE A 41 10.87 -8.11 0.66
C ILE A 41 12.11 -7.68 -0.13
N GLU A 42 13.01 -6.91 0.47
CA GLU A 42 14.26 -6.49 -0.18
C GLU A 42 15.16 -7.67 -0.56
N GLU A 43 15.22 -8.70 0.31
CA GLU A 43 15.97 -9.94 0.06
C GLU A 43 15.29 -10.82 -1.01
N ALA A 44 13.98 -11.00 -0.91
CA ALA A 44 13.25 -11.95 -1.76
C ALA A 44 12.98 -11.44 -3.18
N VAL A 45 12.91 -10.12 -3.38
CA VAL A 45 12.51 -9.50 -4.65
C VAL A 45 13.42 -8.29 -5.00
N PRO A 46 14.74 -8.50 -5.13
CA PRO A 46 15.68 -7.41 -5.37
C PRO A 46 15.43 -6.67 -6.69
N GLU A 47 14.78 -7.31 -7.67
CA GLU A 47 14.47 -6.74 -8.98
C GLU A 47 13.47 -5.58 -8.92
N LEU A 48 12.77 -5.37 -7.79
CA LEU A 48 11.87 -4.22 -7.63
C LEU A 48 12.60 -2.88 -7.80
N ALA A 49 13.91 -2.83 -7.51
CA ALA A 49 14.73 -1.63 -7.63
C ALA A 49 14.82 -1.09 -9.07
N GLY A 50 14.57 -1.91 -10.10
CA GLY A 50 14.61 -1.51 -11.51
C GLY A 50 13.25 -1.31 -12.18
N LYS A 51 12.15 -1.34 -11.41
CA LYS A 51 10.78 -1.38 -11.95
C LYS A 51 9.94 -0.17 -11.55
N CYS A 52 8.79 -0.02 -12.21
CA CYS A 52 7.68 0.77 -11.71
C CYS A 52 6.89 -0.03 -10.67
N VAL A 53 6.98 0.37 -9.40
CA VAL A 53 6.33 -0.28 -8.26
C VAL A 53 5.14 0.55 -7.77
N GLY A 54 3.95 -0.02 -7.87
CA GLY A 54 2.76 0.54 -7.26
C GLY A 54 2.67 0.11 -5.80
N PHE A 55 2.37 1.04 -4.93
CA PHE A 55 2.21 0.77 -3.50
C PHE A 55 1.00 1.53 -2.95
N TYR A 56 0.67 1.31 -1.69
CA TYR A 56 -0.42 2.01 -1.02
C TYR A 56 0.12 2.92 0.08
N TRP A 57 -0.69 3.91 0.46
CA TRP A 57 -0.40 4.69 1.65
C TRP A 57 -1.01 4.00 2.87
N PRO A 58 -0.22 3.65 3.90
CA PRO A 58 -0.66 2.74 4.96
C PRO A 58 -1.82 3.30 5.79
N PHE A 59 -2.80 2.45 6.08
CA PHE A 59 -4.02 2.82 6.79
C PHE A 59 -4.34 1.84 7.93
N LYS A 60 -4.84 2.36 9.05
CA LYS A 60 -5.33 1.57 10.20
C LYS A 60 -4.39 0.41 10.62
N GLY A 61 -3.12 0.71 10.83
CA GLY A 61 -2.14 -0.27 11.33
C GLY A 61 -1.66 -1.29 10.30
N GLU A 62 -1.90 -1.06 9.01
CA GLU A 62 -1.22 -1.79 7.92
C GLU A 62 0.30 -1.75 8.07
N TYR A 63 0.95 -2.71 7.41
CA TYR A 63 2.39 -2.64 7.15
C TYR A 63 2.70 -1.27 6.53
N ASP A 64 3.77 -0.62 6.99
CA ASP A 64 4.24 0.63 6.41
C ASP A 64 5.25 0.37 5.28
N PRO A 65 4.87 0.43 3.99
CA PRO A 65 5.80 0.23 2.89
C PRO A 65 6.69 1.45 2.63
N ARG A 66 6.47 2.59 3.29
CA ARG A 66 7.17 3.85 2.97
C ARG A 66 8.70 3.76 3.12
N PRO A 67 9.27 3.08 4.13
CA PRO A 67 10.72 2.84 4.19
C PRO A 67 11.22 2.00 3.00
N LEU A 68 10.51 0.90 2.68
CA LEU A 68 10.85 0.04 1.54
C LEU A 68 10.87 0.82 0.22
N VAL A 69 9.80 1.55 -0.09
CA VAL A 69 9.72 2.24 -1.38
C VAL A 69 10.73 3.39 -1.48
N ARG A 70 11.10 4.05 -0.37
CA ARG A 70 12.21 5.01 -0.38
C ARG A 70 13.54 4.35 -0.75
N SER A 71 13.86 3.21 -0.14
CA SER A 71 15.04 2.40 -0.50
C SER A 71 15.03 1.93 -1.95
N LEU A 72 13.86 1.55 -2.48
CA LEU A 72 13.72 1.19 -3.90
C LEU A 72 13.92 2.40 -4.82
N HIS A 73 13.38 3.57 -4.47
CA HIS A 73 13.54 4.80 -5.24
C HIS A 73 14.99 5.23 -5.35
N GLU A 74 15.74 5.18 -4.24
CA GLU A 74 17.18 5.44 -4.19
C GLU A 74 17.98 4.49 -5.11
N ARG A 75 17.44 3.29 -5.37
CA ARG A 75 18.03 2.28 -6.25
C ARG A 75 17.49 2.31 -7.70
N GLY A 76 16.71 3.33 -8.05
CA GLY A 76 16.24 3.55 -9.43
C GLY A 76 14.80 3.15 -9.71
N ALA A 77 14.03 2.72 -8.70
CA ALA A 77 12.64 2.35 -8.91
C ALA A 77 11.78 3.60 -9.15
N ARG A 78 10.82 3.48 -10.06
CA ARG A 78 9.71 4.42 -10.19
C ARG A 78 8.61 3.97 -9.24
N LEU A 79 7.95 4.90 -8.58
CA LEU A 79 6.93 4.57 -7.59
C LEU A 79 5.58 5.16 -8.00
N ALA A 80 4.49 4.49 -7.65
CA ALA A 80 3.16 4.99 -7.95
C ALA A 80 2.16 4.71 -6.83
N LEU A 81 1.28 5.67 -6.58
CA LEU A 81 0.16 5.53 -5.64
C LEU A 81 -1.16 5.39 -6.40
N PRO A 82 -2.09 4.55 -5.91
CA PRO A 82 -3.43 4.46 -6.47
C PRO A 82 -4.25 5.71 -6.14
N VAL A 83 -4.90 6.25 -7.15
CA VAL A 83 -5.81 7.39 -7.08
C VAL A 83 -7.19 6.94 -7.56
N VAL A 84 -8.20 7.11 -6.71
CA VAL A 84 -9.60 6.90 -7.08
C VAL A 84 -10.07 8.11 -7.88
N VAL A 85 -10.21 7.95 -9.19
CA VAL A 85 -10.63 9.04 -10.10
C VAL A 85 -12.15 9.21 -10.17
N GLU A 86 -12.89 8.11 -10.03
CA GLU A 86 -14.35 8.10 -10.07
C GLU A 86 -14.88 6.97 -9.18
N LYS A 87 -16.04 7.20 -8.54
CA LYS A 87 -16.70 6.20 -7.71
C LYS A 87 -17.08 4.97 -8.55
N ALA A 88 -16.84 3.78 -8.01
CA ALA A 88 -17.14 2.50 -8.67
C ALA A 88 -16.45 2.28 -10.03
N ARG A 89 -15.35 3.00 -10.29
CA ARG A 89 -14.44 2.75 -11.42
C ARG A 89 -13.10 2.22 -10.94
N PRO A 90 -12.32 1.58 -11.83
CA PRO A 90 -10.93 1.22 -11.52
C PRO A 90 -10.14 2.45 -11.06
N MET A 91 -9.32 2.26 -10.02
CA MET A 91 -8.32 3.24 -9.64
C MET A 91 -7.24 3.35 -10.73
N ARG A 92 -6.60 4.50 -10.82
CA ARG A 92 -5.43 4.75 -11.69
C ARG A 92 -4.20 4.98 -10.82
N PHE A 93 -3.02 4.69 -11.33
CA PHE A 93 -1.78 4.90 -10.59
C PHE A 93 -1.10 6.18 -11.06
N ARG A 94 -0.77 7.05 -10.12
CA ARG A 94 -0.03 8.29 -10.39
C ARG A 94 1.36 8.18 -9.77
N GLU A 95 2.36 8.62 -10.52
CA GLU A 95 3.75 8.61 -10.07
C GLU A 95 3.91 9.37 -8.74
N TRP A 96 4.77 8.82 -7.89
CA TRP A 96 5.09 9.38 -6.59
C TRP A 96 6.61 9.43 -6.41
N TRP A 97 7.09 10.49 -5.74
CA TRP A 97 8.47 10.59 -5.28
C TRP A 97 8.55 11.20 -3.88
N PRO A 98 9.64 10.95 -3.14
CA PRO A 98 9.83 11.54 -1.81
C PRO A 98 9.69 13.07 -1.82
N HIS A 99 9.04 13.60 -0.79
CA HIS A 99 8.80 15.04 -0.59
C HIS A 99 7.90 15.73 -1.63
N MET A 100 7.32 15.00 -2.58
CA MET A 100 6.35 15.59 -3.50
C MET A 100 5.12 16.14 -2.76
N ARG A 101 4.45 17.10 -3.39
CA ARG A 101 3.19 17.62 -2.87
C ARG A 101 2.10 16.53 -2.95
N MET A 102 1.41 16.35 -1.83
CA MET A 102 0.31 15.41 -1.68
C MET A 102 -0.97 16.16 -1.31
N VAL A 103 -2.11 15.68 -1.78
CA VAL A 103 -3.44 16.24 -1.45
C VAL A 103 -4.33 15.18 -0.80
N PRO A 104 -5.32 15.59 0.02
CA PRO A 104 -6.30 14.67 0.59
C PRO A 104 -7.08 13.90 -0.47
N GLY A 105 -7.03 12.57 -0.42
CA GLY A 105 -7.88 11.68 -1.22
C GLY A 105 -9.10 11.15 -0.44
N ILE A 106 -9.67 10.05 -0.94
CA ILE A 106 -10.74 9.33 -0.25
C ILE A 106 -10.25 8.84 1.12
N TRP A 107 -11.11 8.95 2.15
CA TRP A 107 -10.76 8.67 3.55
C TRP A 107 -9.62 9.54 4.11
N ASN A 108 -9.34 10.69 3.49
CA ASN A 108 -8.23 11.57 3.83
C ASN A 108 -6.85 10.89 3.67
N ILE A 109 -6.78 9.83 2.85
CA ILE A 109 -5.51 9.17 2.51
C ILE A 109 -4.80 10.05 1.47
N PRO A 110 -3.55 10.49 1.72
CA PRO A 110 -2.81 11.35 0.80
C PRO A 110 -2.61 10.71 -0.58
N VAL A 111 -2.80 11.49 -1.65
CA VAL A 111 -2.52 11.10 -3.04
C VAL A 111 -1.64 12.14 -3.73
N PRO A 112 -0.87 11.76 -4.77
CA PRO A 112 -0.05 12.70 -5.55
C PRO A 112 -0.89 13.83 -6.13
N ASP A 113 -0.46 15.10 -5.98
CA ASP A 113 -1.12 16.27 -6.58
C ASP A 113 -0.80 16.43 -8.08
N GLU A 114 0.34 15.88 -8.48
CA GLU A 114 0.89 15.92 -9.84
C GLU A 114 1.56 14.58 -10.19
N GLY A 115 2.29 14.54 -11.31
CA GLY A 115 2.99 13.35 -11.80
C GLY A 115 2.27 12.63 -12.92
N GLU A 116 3.03 11.78 -13.63
CA GLU A 116 2.53 11.01 -14.77
C GLU A 116 1.56 9.90 -14.34
N TRP A 117 0.58 9.61 -15.19
CA TRP A 117 -0.23 8.41 -15.05
C TRP A 117 0.58 7.22 -15.55
N VAL A 118 0.81 6.25 -14.69
CA VAL A 118 1.68 5.10 -14.96
C VAL A 118 0.95 3.79 -14.73
N GLN A 119 1.45 2.73 -15.36
CA GLN A 119 1.01 1.37 -15.09
C GLN A 119 2.13 0.63 -14.35
N PRO A 120 1.93 0.28 -13.07
CA PRO A 120 2.93 -0.46 -12.32
C PRO A 120 3.20 -1.84 -12.91
N GLU A 121 4.46 -2.25 -12.85
CA GLU A 121 4.94 -3.59 -13.21
C GLU A 121 4.87 -4.56 -12.02
N ALA A 122 4.84 -4.03 -10.80
CA ALA A 122 4.65 -4.76 -9.56
C ALA A 122 3.75 -3.97 -8.60
N LEU A 123 3.01 -4.67 -7.75
CA LEU A 123 2.12 -4.06 -6.75
C LEU A 123 2.39 -4.60 -5.34
N LEU A 124 2.54 -3.69 -4.38
CA LEU A 124 2.35 -3.98 -2.96
C LEU A 124 0.87 -3.77 -2.63
N VAL A 125 0.21 -4.80 -2.08
CA VAL A 125 -1.24 -4.81 -1.83
C VAL A 125 -1.53 -4.85 -0.31
N PRO A 126 -2.39 -3.96 0.21
CA PRO A 126 -2.76 -3.91 1.64
C PRO A 126 -3.81 -4.94 2.06
#